data_AF-A0A8T3V1J3-F1
#
_entry.id   AF-A0A8T3V1J3-F1
#
_cell.length_a   1.000
_cell.length_b   1.000
_cell.length_c   1.000
_cell.angle_alpha   90.00
_cell.angle_beta   90.00
_cell.angle_gamma   90.00
#
_symmetry.space_group_name_H-M   'P 1'
#
loop_
_entity.id
_entity.type
_entity.pdbx_description
1 polymer ?
#
loop_
_entity_poly.entity_id
_entity_poly.type
_entity_poly.pdbx_seq_one_letter_code
_entity_poly.pdbx_strand_id
1 'polypeptide(L)'
;MESDEFRTVRVYTKKYNSKDKDGNTVEKESKQKQVSLKKEDPFEDNELVKVLAQEEYEKLIDNQFSDEKLEEFNQTIQEKDDEIANLQDQIQTLKGSFFDDVDSLKEQLTDKEELIKAKDEINELNKKITVIDDERVAIFKELDYKNKMILAYNVELNKSILNAINVVIDEARDNINRRNTLLVKDLEKSIEKSKHDVNEKNKAIAYEINSTVEDMNEQIRNTSTLKMILNKNKINLRVPTEDLLKPFEFDFDVNQLLSGQALELDAAEILKEVMPKLPEPFSKYIDTLEEAPETIETSKKEE
;
A
#
# COMPACT_ATOMS: atom_id res chain seq x y z
N MET A 1 -103.35 82.69 22.08
CA MET A 1 -102.39 81.61 22.39
C MET A 1 -102.13 80.89 21.08
N GLU A 2 -101.10 81.35 20.36
CA GLU A 2 -100.59 80.64 19.18
C GLU A 2 -99.40 79.79 19.67
N SER A 3 -99.36 78.53 19.24
CA SER A 3 -98.42 77.50 19.71
C SER A 3 -96.97 77.82 19.36
N ASP A 4 -96.11 77.92 20.38
CA ASP A 4 -94.65 78.13 20.25
C ASP A 4 -93.86 76.91 19.73
N GLU A 5 -94.54 75.77 19.49
CA GLU A 5 -93.92 74.48 19.16
C GLU A 5 -93.60 74.28 17.66
N PHE A 6 -94.30 74.96 16.76
CA PHE A 6 -94.16 74.72 15.33
C PHE A 6 -93.34 75.82 14.65
N ARG A 7 -92.28 75.41 13.95
CA ARG A 7 -91.47 76.33 13.11
C ARG A 7 -92.26 76.72 11.87
N THR A 8 -92.20 78.00 11.50
CA THR A 8 -92.88 78.50 10.32
C THR A 8 -92.17 78.03 9.05
N VAL A 9 -92.83 77.17 8.28
CA VAL A 9 -92.34 76.73 6.96
C VAL A 9 -92.87 77.68 5.90
N ARG A 10 -91.99 78.40 5.20
CA ARG A 10 -92.36 79.17 4.02
C ARG A 10 -92.21 78.30 2.79
N VAL A 11 -93.32 78.15 2.07
CA VAL A 11 -93.33 77.49 0.77
C VAL A 11 -93.25 78.57 -0.29
N TYR A 12 -92.16 78.56 -1.07
CA TYR A 12 -92.04 79.43 -2.23
C TYR A 12 -91.90 78.60 -3.49
N THR A 13 -92.45 79.13 -4.58
CA THR A 13 -92.40 78.49 -5.87
C THR A 13 -91.26 79.12 -6.65
N LYS A 14 -90.17 78.37 -6.82
CA LYS A 14 -89.05 78.80 -7.65
C LYS A 14 -89.32 78.34 -9.07
N LYS A 15 -89.55 79.30 -9.97
CA LYS A 15 -89.63 79.02 -11.40
C LYS A 15 -88.22 78.96 -11.96
N TYR A 16 -87.92 77.91 -12.70
CA TYR A 16 -86.66 77.79 -13.40
C TYR A 16 -86.89 77.17 -14.77
N ASN A 17 -86.06 77.60 -15.70
CA ASN A 17 -86.11 77.13 -17.07
C ASN A 17 -85.27 75.86 -17.17
N SER A 18 -85.89 74.74 -17.50
CA SER A 18 -85.19 73.49 -17.82
C SER A 18 -85.40 73.18 -19.30
N LYS A 19 -84.36 72.67 -19.95
CA LYS A 19 -84.52 72.13 -21.31
C LYS A 19 -85.21 70.77 -21.23
N ASP A 20 -86.12 70.49 -22.15
CA ASP A 20 -86.67 69.15 -22.34
C ASP A 20 -85.70 68.28 -23.17
N LYS A 21 -86.07 67.02 -23.41
CA LYS A 21 -85.23 66.05 -24.14
C LYS A 21 -84.99 66.45 -25.62
N ASP A 22 -85.79 67.38 -26.14
CA ASP A 22 -85.73 67.89 -27.51
C ASP A 22 -85.10 69.30 -27.59
N GLY A 23 -84.59 69.83 -26.48
CA GLY A 23 -83.81 71.07 -26.41
C GLY A 23 -84.62 72.35 -26.27
N ASN A 24 -85.95 72.27 -26.13
CA ASN A 24 -86.81 73.43 -25.93
C ASN A 24 -86.81 73.87 -24.45
N THR A 25 -86.84 75.17 -24.22
CA THR A 25 -86.86 75.74 -22.87
C THR A 25 -88.28 75.62 -22.30
N VAL A 26 -88.46 74.76 -21.30
CA VAL A 26 -89.73 74.56 -20.59
C VAL A 26 -89.61 75.20 -19.20
N GLU A 27 -90.53 76.11 -18.88
CA GLU A 27 -90.63 76.71 -17.56
C GLU A 27 -91.19 75.69 -16.58
N LYS A 28 -90.38 75.27 -15.60
CA LYS A 28 -90.77 74.33 -14.55
C LYS A 28 -90.87 75.06 -13.22
N GLU A 29 -91.89 74.69 -12.46
CA GLU A 29 -92.11 75.22 -11.13
C GLU A 29 -91.76 74.14 -10.10
N SER A 30 -90.79 74.41 -9.22
CA SER A 30 -90.58 73.58 -8.02
C SER A 30 -91.01 74.35 -6.78
N LYS A 31 -91.86 73.72 -5.97
CA LYS A 31 -92.16 74.20 -4.61
C LYS A 31 -90.98 73.85 -3.71
N GLN A 32 -90.30 74.86 -3.19
CA GLN A 32 -89.27 74.70 -2.17
C GLN A 32 -89.84 75.11 -0.81
N LYS A 33 -89.44 74.38 0.24
CA LYS A 33 -89.82 74.63 1.62
C LYS A 33 -88.59 75.12 2.37
N GLN A 34 -88.67 76.29 2.99
CA GLN A 34 -87.61 76.82 3.85
C GLN A 34 -88.18 77.07 5.24
N VAL A 35 -87.42 76.68 6.27
CA VAL A 35 -87.78 76.90 7.66
C VAL A 35 -87.12 78.17 8.16
N SER A 36 -87.86 78.98 8.92
CA SER A 36 -87.27 80.07 9.68
C SER A 36 -86.56 79.52 10.91
N LEU A 37 -85.22 79.53 10.93
CA LEU A 37 -84.44 79.21 12.12
C LEU A 37 -84.54 80.35 13.13
N LYS A 38 -84.71 80.01 14.41
CA LYS A 38 -84.58 80.94 15.55
C LYS A 38 -83.09 81.10 15.89
N LYS A 39 -82.73 82.17 16.61
CA LYS A 39 -81.33 82.43 17.03
C LYS A 39 -80.73 81.33 17.91
N GLU A 40 -81.55 80.46 18.50
CA GLU A 40 -81.09 79.33 19.32
C GLU A 40 -80.92 78.01 18.53
N ASP A 41 -81.22 77.97 17.23
CA ASP A 41 -81.08 76.73 16.45
C ASP A 41 -79.60 76.40 16.17
N PRO A 42 -79.18 75.12 16.26
CA PRO A 42 -77.77 74.71 16.12
C PRO A 42 -77.24 74.76 14.67
N PHE A 43 -78.06 75.25 13.73
CA PHE A 43 -77.72 75.34 12.31
C PHE A 43 -77.58 76.81 11.91
N GLU A 44 -76.46 77.16 11.30
CA GLU A 44 -76.16 78.55 10.92
C GLU A 44 -76.80 78.96 9.58
N ASP A 45 -77.13 77.99 8.72
CA ASP A 45 -77.65 78.24 7.38
C ASP A 45 -78.97 77.48 7.15
N ASN A 46 -80.04 78.24 6.87
CA ASN A 46 -81.36 77.71 6.54
C ASN A 46 -81.34 76.84 5.26
N GLU A 47 -80.38 77.02 4.36
CA GLU A 47 -80.28 76.27 3.10
C GLU A 47 -79.72 74.85 3.29
N LEU A 48 -79.03 74.58 4.40
CA LEU A 48 -78.47 73.25 4.73
C LEU A 48 -79.46 72.36 5.49
N VAL A 49 -80.61 72.91 5.89
CA VAL A 49 -81.62 72.18 6.66
C VAL A 49 -82.62 71.51 5.71
N LYS A 50 -82.57 70.17 5.65
CA LYS A 50 -83.56 69.39 4.90
C LYS A 50 -84.82 69.18 5.74
N VAL A 51 -85.94 69.74 5.26
CA VAL A 51 -87.25 69.58 5.89
C VAL A 51 -87.87 68.28 5.41
N LEU A 52 -87.99 67.31 6.31
CA LEU A 52 -88.70 66.06 6.07
C LEU A 52 -90.12 66.14 6.63
N ALA A 53 -91.04 65.39 6.04
CA ALA A 53 -92.31 65.12 6.72
C ALA A 53 -92.04 64.25 7.95
N GLN A 54 -92.82 64.43 9.03
CA GLN A 54 -92.66 63.66 10.27
C GLN A 54 -92.64 62.14 9.99
N GLU A 55 -93.55 61.67 9.14
CA GLU A 55 -93.63 60.26 8.72
C GLU A 55 -92.36 59.75 8.01
N GLU A 56 -91.65 60.61 7.28
CA GLU A 56 -90.39 60.24 6.60
C GLU A 56 -89.22 60.19 7.57
N TYR A 57 -89.22 61.06 8.59
CA TYR A 57 -88.21 61.06 9.65
C TYR A 57 -88.34 59.82 10.55
N GLU A 58 -89.57 59.49 10.97
CA GLU A 58 -89.85 58.28 11.77
C GLU A 58 -89.44 57.01 11.03
N LYS A 59 -89.75 56.90 9.73
CA LYS A 59 -89.28 55.78 8.88
C LYS A 59 -87.77 55.67 8.74
N LEU A 60 -87.03 56.76 8.84
CA LEU A 60 -85.55 56.74 8.76
C LEU A 60 -84.95 56.20 10.06
N ILE A 61 -85.50 56.58 11.21
CA ILE A 61 -85.07 56.07 12.51
C ILE A 61 -85.41 54.59 12.64
N ASP A 62 -86.65 54.20 12.33
CA ASP A 62 -87.11 52.82 12.43
C ASP A 62 -86.34 51.87 11.52
N ASN A 63 -85.89 52.33 10.34
CA ASN A 63 -85.15 51.47 9.40
C ASN A 63 -83.64 51.39 9.63
N GLN A 64 -83.02 52.28 10.41
CA GLN A 64 -81.56 52.25 10.64
C GLN A 64 -81.18 51.68 12.00
N PHE A 65 -82.06 51.78 12.98
CA PHE A 65 -81.84 51.29 14.35
C PHE A 65 -82.86 50.22 14.75
N SER A 66 -83.47 49.53 13.78
CA SER A 66 -84.26 48.34 14.09
C SER A 66 -83.39 47.26 14.71
N ASP A 67 -83.96 46.52 15.67
CA ASP A 67 -83.29 45.40 16.33
C ASP A 67 -82.77 44.37 15.30
N GLU A 68 -83.51 44.11 14.22
CA GLU A 68 -83.10 43.20 13.13
C GLU A 68 -81.79 43.63 12.45
N LYS A 69 -81.59 44.92 12.17
CA LYS A 69 -80.34 45.39 11.55
C LYS A 69 -79.16 45.38 12.51
N LEU A 70 -79.41 45.69 13.77
CA LEU A 70 -78.39 45.59 14.81
C LEU A 70 -77.93 44.13 14.98
N GLU A 71 -78.86 43.17 14.89
CA GLU A 71 -78.55 41.75 14.93
C GLU A 71 -77.75 41.29 13.69
N GLU A 72 -78.11 41.74 12.48
CA GLU A 72 -77.35 41.50 11.25
C GLU A 72 -75.92 42.06 11.32
N PHE A 73 -75.75 43.28 11.86
CA PHE A 73 -74.42 43.86 12.08
C PHE A 73 -73.61 43.08 13.11
N ASN A 74 -74.21 42.67 14.22
CA ASN A 74 -73.54 41.86 15.23
C ASN A 74 -73.10 40.50 14.68
N GLN A 75 -73.94 39.85 13.87
CA GLN A 75 -73.61 38.60 13.21
C GLN A 75 -72.44 38.78 12.22
N THR A 76 -72.46 39.85 11.43
CA THR A 76 -71.34 40.19 10.53
C THR A 76 -70.04 40.45 11.28
N ILE A 77 -70.10 41.14 12.42
CA ILE A 77 -68.93 41.39 13.28
C ILE A 77 -68.39 40.06 13.81
N GLN A 78 -69.26 39.18 14.28
CA GLN A 78 -68.87 37.88 14.82
C GLN A 78 -68.21 36.99 13.76
N GLU A 79 -68.78 36.93 12.55
CA GLU A 79 -68.18 36.21 11.42
C GLU A 79 -66.79 36.76 11.05
N LYS A 80 -66.61 38.09 11.13
CA LYS A 80 -65.32 38.74 10.88
C LYS A 80 -64.31 38.48 11.99
N ASP A 81 -64.74 38.44 13.24
CA ASP A 81 -63.89 38.10 14.38
C ASP A 81 -63.41 36.64 14.30
N ASP A 82 -64.29 35.73 13.91
CA ASP A 82 -63.95 34.31 13.68
C ASP A 82 -62.95 34.17 12.50
N GLU A 83 -63.13 34.92 11.42
CA GLU A 83 -62.20 34.96 10.29
C GLU A 83 -60.82 35.50 10.71
N ILE A 84 -60.79 36.57 11.50
CA ILE A 84 -59.55 37.15 12.06
C ILE A 84 -58.83 36.12 12.94
N ALA A 85 -59.55 35.39 13.79
CA ALA A 85 -58.97 34.38 14.67
C ALA A 85 -58.35 33.22 13.87
N ASN A 86 -59.04 32.73 12.83
CA ASN A 86 -58.52 31.68 11.95
C ASN A 86 -57.26 32.15 11.19
N LEU A 87 -57.27 33.37 10.65
CA LEU A 87 -56.10 33.93 9.97
C LEU A 87 -54.91 34.08 10.91
N GLN A 88 -55.13 34.45 12.18
CA GLN A 88 -54.08 34.51 13.19
C GLN A 88 -53.46 33.13 13.47
N ASP A 89 -54.29 32.08 13.56
CA ASP A 89 -53.81 30.71 13.77
C ASP A 89 -52.98 30.20 12.58
N GLN A 90 -53.44 30.49 11.35
CA GLN A 90 -52.69 30.19 10.13
C GLN A 90 -51.34 30.91 10.10
N ILE A 91 -51.31 32.19 10.47
CA ILE A 91 -50.06 32.98 10.55
C ILE A 91 -49.11 32.38 11.59
N GLN A 92 -49.60 31.94 12.75
CA GLN A 92 -48.75 31.30 13.75
C GLN A 92 -48.18 29.97 13.26
N THR A 93 -49.01 29.16 12.62
CA THR A 93 -48.59 27.86 12.05
C THR A 93 -47.53 28.04 10.97
N LEU A 94 -47.76 28.97 10.02
CA LEU A 94 -46.79 29.31 8.98
C LEU A 94 -45.49 29.85 9.56
N LYS A 95 -45.58 30.70 10.59
CA LYS A 95 -44.40 31.25 11.27
C LYS A 95 -43.58 30.15 11.91
N GLY A 96 -44.21 29.19 12.61
CA GLY A 96 -43.54 28.03 13.19
C GLY A 96 -42.82 27.20 12.13
N SER A 97 -43.55 26.76 11.11
CA SER A 97 -43.00 25.94 10.01
C SER A 97 -41.83 26.63 9.28
N PHE A 98 -41.93 27.94 9.05
CA PHE A 98 -40.87 28.69 8.38
C PHE A 98 -39.58 28.70 9.22
N PHE A 99 -39.67 28.82 10.54
CA PHE A 99 -38.48 28.80 11.40
C PHE A 99 -37.88 27.39 11.50
N ASP A 100 -38.69 26.34 11.53
CA ASP A 100 -38.21 24.96 11.50
C ASP A 100 -37.42 24.65 10.21
N ASP A 101 -37.93 25.09 9.05
CA ASP A 101 -37.24 24.93 7.77
C ASP A 101 -35.91 25.70 7.74
N VAL A 102 -35.90 26.93 8.28
CA VAL A 102 -34.68 27.76 8.36
C VAL A 102 -33.63 27.11 9.26
N ASP A 103 -34.02 26.55 10.39
CA ASP A 103 -33.10 25.87 11.30
C ASP A 103 -32.56 24.58 10.68
N SER A 104 -33.40 23.80 9.98
CA SER A 104 -32.96 22.62 9.23
C SER A 104 -31.95 22.96 8.14
N LEU A 105 -32.20 24.04 7.37
CA LEU A 105 -31.26 24.50 6.34
C LEU A 105 -29.93 24.97 6.93
N LYS A 106 -29.96 25.58 8.11
CA LYS A 106 -28.76 26.03 8.81
C LYS A 106 -27.92 24.86 9.32
N GLU A 107 -28.55 23.80 9.83
CA GLU A 107 -27.88 22.57 10.21
C GLU A 107 -27.21 21.91 8.99
N GLN A 108 -27.94 21.74 7.89
CA GLN A 108 -27.39 21.19 6.64
C GLN A 108 -26.21 22.02 6.09
N LEU A 109 -26.26 23.35 6.24
CA LEU A 109 -25.15 24.22 5.84
C LEU A 109 -23.91 23.97 6.71
N THR A 110 -24.11 23.74 8.00
CA THR A 110 -23.01 23.46 8.96
C THR A 110 -22.36 22.12 8.63
N ASP A 111 -23.14 21.07 8.38
CA ASP A 111 -22.63 19.76 7.96
C ASP A 111 -21.83 19.85 6.67
N LYS A 112 -22.30 20.66 5.71
CA LYS A 112 -21.60 20.89 4.45
C LYS A 112 -20.23 21.56 4.66
N GLU A 113 -20.14 22.51 5.59
CA GLU A 113 -18.85 23.14 5.93
C GLU A 113 -17.87 22.13 6.56
N GLU A 114 -18.34 21.21 7.40
CA GLU A 114 -17.52 20.14 7.96
C GLU A 114 -17.03 19.17 6.87
N LEU A 115 -17.89 18.80 5.92
CA LEU A 115 -17.51 17.97 4.77
C LEU A 115 -16.44 18.64 3.89
N ILE A 116 -16.50 19.96 3.71
CA ILE A 116 -15.47 20.71 2.98
C ILE A 116 -14.12 20.63 3.71
N LYS A 117 -14.10 20.81 5.04
CA LYS A 117 -12.87 20.68 5.84
C LYS A 117 -12.29 19.28 5.75
N ALA A 118 -13.12 18.24 5.88
CA ALA A 118 -12.69 16.85 5.76
C ALA A 118 -12.10 16.56 4.36
N LYS A 119 -12.71 17.11 3.30
CA LYS A 119 -12.18 17.00 1.93
C LYS A 119 -10.80 17.65 1.78
N ASP A 120 -10.59 18.82 2.37
CA ASP A 120 -9.30 19.51 2.34
C ASP A 120 -8.22 18.73 3.10
N GLU A 121 -8.56 18.16 4.26
CA GLU A 121 -7.65 17.28 5.02
C GLU A 121 -7.27 16.01 4.23
N ILE A 122 -8.22 15.38 3.55
CA ILE A 122 -7.96 14.23 2.67
C ILE A 122 -7.00 14.62 1.54
N ASN A 123 -7.18 15.78 0.92
CA ASN A 123 -6.28 16.26 -0.13
C ASN A 123 -4.85 16.47 0.38
N GLU A 124 -4.68 17.04 1.58
CA GLU A 124 -3.36 17.19 2.20
C GLU A 124 -2.72 15.85 2.57
N LEU A 125 -3.52 14.88 3.04
CA LEU A 125 -3.03 13.52 3.28
C LEU A 125 -2.59 12.82 1.99
N ASN A 126 -3.36 12.96 0.91
CA ASN A 126 -3.01 12.39 -0.40
C ASN A 126 -1.69 12.95 -0.94
N LYS A 127 -1.44 14.26 -0.79
CA LYS A 127 -0.14 14.86 -1.15
C LYS A 127 1.02 14.26 -0.34
N LYS A 128 0.81 14.00 0.95
CA LYS A 128 1.84 13.35 1.80
C LYS A 128 2.10 11.91 1.36
N ILE A 129 1.05 11.17 1.00
CA ILE A 129 1.16 9.79 0.49
C ILE A 129 2.00 9.76 -0.79
N THR A 130 1.74 10.66 -1.74
CA THR A 130 2.52 10.69 -3.00
C THR A 130 4.01 10.93 -2.76
N VAL A 131 4.37 11.79 -1.81
CA VAL A 131 5.78 12.02 -1.44
C VAL A 131 6.41 10.78 -0.82
N ILE A 132 5.69 10.09 0.07
CA ILE A 132 6.16 8.84 0.69
C ILE A 132 6.37 7.75 -0.36
N ASP A 133 5.49 7.65 -1.36
CA ASP A 133 5.64 6.68 -2.45
C ASP A 133 6.87 6.97 -3.32
N ASP A 134 7.14 8.24 -3.65
CA ASP A 134 8.35 8.64 -4.37
C ASP A 134 9.63 8.29 -3.57
N GLU A 135 9.63 8.57 -2.27
CA GLU A 135 10.73 8.20 -1.37
C GLU A 135 10.92 6.68 -1.29
N ARG A 136 9.82 5.93 -1.19
CA ARG A 136 9.83 4.47 -1.20
C ARG A 136 10.46 3.93 -2.48
N VAL A 137 10.03 4.43 -3.65
CA VAL A 137 10.59 4.02 -4.95
C VAL A 137 12.09 4.33 -5.03
N ALA A 138 12.53 5.49 -4.52
CA ALA A 138 13.95 5.85 -4.47
C ALA A 138 14.75 4.88 -3.58
N ILE A 139 14.24 4.54 -2.39
CA ILE A 139 14.87 3.58 -1.47
C ILE A 139 15.00 2.20 -2.14
N PHE A 140 13.95 1.72 -2.83
CA PHE A 140 14.00 0.42 -3.51
C PHE A 140 15.05 0.39 -4.63
N LYS A 141 15.19 1.48 -5.41
CA LYS A 141 16.25 1.58 -6.43
C LYS A 141 17.64 1.55 -5.81
N GLU A 142 17.85 2.24 -4.68
CA GLU A 142 19.14 2.22 -3.98
C GLU A 142 19.46 0.84 -3.40
N LEU A 143 18.47 0.15 -2.84
CA LEU A 143 18.62 -1.22 -2.34
C LEU A 143 18.95 -2.21 -3.46
N ASP A 144 18.28 -2.12 -4.61
CA ASP A 144 18.57 -2.97 -5.76
C ASP A 144 20.02 -2.76 -6.25
N TYR A 145 20.47 -1.51 -6.32
CA TYR A 145 21.86 -1.18 -6.67
C TYR A 145 22.86 -1.78 -5.66
N LYS A 146 22.63 -1.59 -4.35
CA LYS A 146 23.50 -2.15 -3.30
C LYS A 146 23.56 -3.68 -3.36
N ASN A 147 22.43 -4.34 -3.60
CA ASN A 147 22.38 -5.80 -3.73
C ASN A 147 23.18 -6.29 -4.94
N LYS A 148 23.07 -5.61 -6.10
CA LYS A 148 23.90 -5.91 -7.28
C LYS A 148 25.39 -5.74 -7.00
N MET A 149 25.77 -4.69 -6.26
CA MET A 149 27.16 -4.46 -5.85
C MET A 149 27.69 -5.55 -4.91
N ILE A 150 26.90 -5.95 -3.91
CA ILE A 150 27.27 -7.05 -2.99
C ILE A 150 27.45 -8.36 -3.77
N LEU A 151 26.55 -8.64 -4.72
CA LEU A 151 26.66 -9.83 -5.56
C LEU A 151 27.93 -9.81 -6.41
N ALA A 152 28.23 -8.70 -7.07
CA ALA A 152 29.45 -8.53 -7.86
C ALA A 152 30.71 -8.73 -7.00
N TYR A 153 30.74 -8.11 -5.82
CA TYR A 153 31.85 -8.25 -4.88
C TYR A 153 32.01 -9.71 -4.40
N ASN A 154 30.91 -10.41 -4.09
CA ASN A 154 30.95 -11.82 -3.71
C ASN A 154 31.48 -12.71 -4.85
N VAL A 155 31.11 -12.43 -6.10
CA VAL A 155 31.63 -13.16 -7.27
C VAL A 155 33.14 -12.94 -7.41
N GLU A 156 33.61 -11.70 -7.28
CA GLU A 156 35.04 -11.38 -7.35
C GLU A 156 35.83 -11.99 -6.20
N LEU A 157 35.31 -11.94 -4.97
CA LEU A 157 35.90 -12.60 -3.81
C LEU A 157 36.02 -14.11 -4.03
N ASN A 158 34.95 -14.77 -4.47
CA ASN A 158 34.96 -16.21 -4.74
C ASN A 158 35.99 -16.57 -5.82
N LYS A 159 36.12 -15.76 -6.87
CA LYS A 159 37.16 -15.93 -7.89
C LYS A 159 38.58 -15.78 -7.32
N SER A 160 38.78 -14.79 -6.45
CA SER A 160 40.07 -14.56 -5.76
C SER A 160 40.44 -15.74 -4.84
N ILE A 161 39.48 -16.22 -4.06
CA ILE A 161 39.64 -17.39 -3.18
C ILE A 161 39.96 -18.64 -4.00
N LEU A 162 39.25 -18.88 -5.11
CA LEU A 162 39.54 -20.00 -6.01
C LEU A 162 40.97 -19.94 -6.55
N ASN A 163 41.41 -18.76 -7.01
CA ASN A 163 42.77 -18.59 -7.48
C ASN A 163 43.80 -18.89 -6.38
N ALA A 164 43.56 -18.43 -5.14
CA ALA A 164 44.43 -18.70 -4.01
C ALA A 164 44.47 -20.20 -3.66
N ILE A 165 43.32 -20.88 -3.66
CA ILE A 165 43.23 -22.33 -3.44
C ILE A 165 44.01 -23.08 -4.53
N ASN A 166 43.87 -22.69 -5.79
CA ASN A 166 44.61 -23.31 -6.90
C ASN A 166 46.12 -23.21 -6.70
N VAL A 167 46.63 -22.02 -6.33
CA VAL A 167 48.06 -21.83 -6.05
C VAL A 167 48.53 -22.75 -4.92
N VAL A 168 47.77 -22.85 -3.83
CA VAL A 168 48.12 -23.72 -2.70
C VAL A 168 48.08 -25.20 -3.10
N ILE A 169 47.09 -25.62 -3.90
CA ILE A 169 47.00 -26.99 -4.41
C ILE A 169 48.18 -27.29 -5.33
N ASP A 170 48.55 -26.38 -6.22
CA ASP A 170 49.69 -26.55 -7.12
C ASP A 170 51.01 -26.65 -6.34
N GLU A 171 51.21 -25.79 -5.33
CA GLU A 171 52.38 -25.86 -4.44
C GLU A 171 52.43 -27.18 -3.66
N ALA A 172 51.29 -27.63 -3.12
CA ALA A 172 51.18 -28.90 -2.41
C ALA A 172 51.47 -30.09 -3.34
N ARG A 173 50.93 -30.07 -4.57
CA ARG A 173 51.17 -31.09 -5.59
C ARG A 173 52.65 -31.15 -5.95
N ASP A 174 53.28 -30.01 -6.20
CA ASP A 174 54.72 -29.91 -6.48
C ASP A 174 55.57 -30.43 -5.32
N ASN A 175 55.21 -30.10 -4.07
CA ASN A 175 55.91 -30.57 -2.89
C ASN A 175 55.83 -32.08 -2.73
N ILE A 176 54.63 -32.65 -2.84
CA ILE A 176 54.38 -34.09 -2.77
C ILE A 176 55.16 -34.81 -3.87
N ASN A 177 55.10 -34.33 -5.12
CA ASN A 177 55.81 -34.94 -6.24
C ASN A 177 57.34 -34.90 -6.05
N ARG A 178 57.90 -33.79 -5.55
CA ARG A 178 59.33 -33.70 -5.22
C ARG A 178 59.70 -34.68 -4.12
N ARG A 179 58.89 -34.78 -3.07
CA ARG A 179 59.12 -35.71 -1.95
C ARG A 179 59.05 -37.16 -2.41
N ASN A 180 58.07 -37.52 -3.24
CA ASN A 180 57.94 -38.85 -3.83
C ASN A 180 59.17 -39.20 -4.68
N THR A 181 59.67 -38.25 -5.49
CA THR A 181 60.90 -38.44 -6.28
C THR A 181 62.13 -38.72 -5.40
N LEU A 182 62.29 -37.98 -4.29
CA LEU A 182 63.37 -38.23 -3.34
C LEU A 182 63.23 -39.58 -2.64
N LEU A 183 62.02 -39.95 -2.24
CA LEU A 183 61.73 -41.24 -1.62
C LEU A 183 62.05 -42.40 -2.57
N VAL A 184 61.68 -42.31 -3.85
CA VAL A 184 62.05 -43.29 -4.88
C VAL A 184 63.57 -43.46 -4.91
N LYS A 185 64.32 -42.36 -5.01
CA LYS A 185 65.78 -42.39 -5.08
C LYS A 185 66.43 -42.98 -3.83
N ASP A 186 65.92 -42.64 -2.64
CA ASP A 186 66.42 -43.19 -1.38
C ASP A 186 66.10 -44.69 -1.24
N LEU A 187 64.92 -45.12 -1.70
CA LEU A 187 64.54 -46.52 -1.77
C LEU A 187 65.42 -47.31 -2.74
N GLU A 188 65.63 -46.81 -3.96
CA GLU A 188 66.54 -47.41 -4.95
C GLU A 188 67.96 -47.58 -4.37
N LYS A 189 68.50 -46.55 -3.70
CA LYS A 189 69.82 -46.62 -3.07
C LYS A 189 69.88 -47.65 -1.94
N SER A 190 68.81 -47.75 -1.15
CA SER A 190 68.70 -48.73 -0.06
C SER A 190 68.60 -50.17 -0.58
N ILE A 191 67.84 -50.36 -1.66
CA ILE A 191 67.69 -51.63 -2.37
C ILE A 191 69.04 -52.06 -2.96
N GLU A 192 69.74 -51.16 -3.65
CA GLU A 192 71.07 -51.45 -4.23
C GLU A 192 72.11 -51.79 -3.15
N LYS A 193 72.12 -51.05 -2.03
CA LYS A 193 72.99 -51.39 -0.90
C LYS A 193 72.68 -52.77 -0.33
N SER A 194 71.39 -53.08 -0.14
CA SER A 194 70.96 -54.38 0.36
C SER A 194 71.30 -55.51 -0.61
N LYS A 195 71.15 -55.27 -1.93
CA LYS A 195 71.56 -56.19 -3.01
C LYS A 195 73.06 -56.47 -2.93
N HIS A 196 73.88 -55.43 -2.77
CA HIS A 196 75.32 -55.57 -2.61
C HIS A 196 75.70 -56.36 -1.34
N ASP A 197 75.14 -56.00 -0.18
CA ASP A 197 75.43 -56.65 1.10
C ASP A 197 75.04 -58.16 1.08
N VAL A 198 73.91 -58.50 0.44
CA VAL A 198 73.48 -59.90 0.27
C VAL A 198 74.42 -60.65 -0.68
N ASN A 199 74.82 -60.05 -1.80
CA ASN A 199 75.75 -60.67 -2.74
C ASN A 199 77.12 -60.94 -2.12
N GLU A 200 77.68 -59.99 -1.36
CA GLU A 200 78.95 -60.20 -0.65
C GLU A 200 78.85 -61.27 0.44
N LYS A 201 77.73 -61.32 1.18
CA LYS A 201 77.48 -62.41 2.15
C LYS A 201 77.35 -63.76 1.47
N ASN A 202 76.59 -63.86 0.37
CA ASN A 202 76.44 -65.11 -0.37
C ASN A 202 77.78 -65.60 -0.92
N LYS A 203 78.61 -64.67 -1.41
CA LYS A 203 79.97 -64.97 -1.87
C LYS A 203 80.88 -65.44 -0.73
N ALA A 204 80.83 -64.78 0.44
CA ALA A 204 81.57 -65.22 1.62
C ALA A 204 81.15 -66.62 2.09
N ILE A 205 79.84 -66.88 2.16
CA ILE A 205 79.29 -68.20 2.49
C ILE A 205 79.75 -69.24 1.47
N ALA A 206 79.71 -68.93 0.17
CA ALA A 206 80.19 -69.84 -0.87
C ALA A 206 81.68 -70.17 -0.70
N TYR A 207 82.52 -69.18 -0.37
CA TYR A 207 83.93 -69.40 -0.07
C TYR A 207 84.13 -70.25 1.20
N GLU A 208 83.41 -69.97 2.28
CA GLU A 208 83.49 -70.75 3.52
C GLU A 208 83.06 -72.21 3.32
N ILE A 209 81.98 -72.44 2.55
CA ILE A 209 81.53 -73.79 2.19
C ILE A 209 82.62 -74.49 1.39
N ASN A 210 83.18 -73.84 0.37
CA ASN A 210 84.22 -74.43 -0.47
C ASN A 210 85.48 -74.73 0.36
N SER A 211 85.93 -73.80 1.20
CA SER A 211 87.08 -74.00 2.10
C SER A 211 86.84 -75.15 3.09
N THR A 212 85.67 -75.19 3.72
CA THR A 212 85.30 -76.26 4.67
C THR A 212 85.24 -77.62 3.96
N VAL A 213 84.69 -77.67 2.73
CA VAL A 213 84.66 -78.89 1.92
C VAL A 213 86.07 -79.31 1.51
N GLU A 214 86.97 -78.37 1.21
CA GLU A 214 88.39 -78.65 0.94
C GLU A 214 89.09 -79.22 2.17
N ASP A 215 88.95 -78.59 3.34
CA ASP A 215 89.50 -79.08 4.61
C ASP A 215 88.95 -80.47 4.96
N MET A 216 87.65 -80.68 4.79
CA MET A 216 87.02 -81.99 4.97
C MET A 216 87.55 -83.01 3.96
N ASN A 217 87.74 -82.64 2.70
CA ASN A 217 88.34 -83.52 1.69
C ASN A 217 89.79 -83.86 2.03
N GLU A 218 90.57 -82.92 2.58
CA GLU A 218 91.92 -83.17 3.05
C GLU A 218 91.94 -84.12 4.25
N GLN A 219 91.07 -83.90 5.25
CA GLN A 219 90.91 -84.83 6.37
C GLN A 219 90.44 -86.21 5.93
N ILE A 220 89.50 -86.27 4.97
CA ILE A 220 89.07 -87.53 4.36
C ILE A 220 90.25 -88.17 3.65
N ARG A 221 91.08 -87.43 2.90
CA ARG A 221 92.28 -87.99 2.25
C ARG A 221 93.28 -88.51 3.26
N ASN A 222 93.58 -87.77 4.33
CA ASN A 222 94.53 -88.13 5.38
C ASN A 222 94.03 -89.33 6.23
N THR A 223 92.73 -89.38 6.52
CA THR A 223 92.09 -90.54 7.15
C THR A 223 91.95 -91.70 6.17
N SER A 224 91.77 -91.39 4.88
CA SER A 224 91.69 -92.40 3.83
C SER A 224 93.05 -92.93 3.45
N THR A 225 94.20 -92.27 3.67
CA THR A 225 95.51 -92.92 3.55
C THR A 225 95.62 -94.06 4.56
N LEU A 226 95.10 -93.87 5.77
CA LEU A 226 94.93 -94.94 6.76
C LEU A 226 93.92 -96.02 6.30
N LYS A 227 92.82 -95.65 5.63
CA LYS A 227 91.87 -96.62 5.04
C LYS A 227 92.28 -97.17 3.66
N MET A 228 93.28 -96.61 2.99
CA MET A 228 93.79 -97.05 1.68
C MET A 228 94.64 -98.30 1.86
N ILE A 229 95.22 -98.47 3.06
CA ILE A 229 95.75 -99.73 3.58
C ILE A 229 94.63 -100.79 3.73
N LEU A 230 93.35 -100.40 3.83
CA LEU A 230 92.20 -101.26 4.12
C LEU A 230 91.05 -101.25 3.07
N ASN A 231 91.32 -100.84 1.82
CA ASN A 231 90.44 -101.01 0.65
C ASN A 231 89.05 -100.33 0.72
N LYS A 232 88.88 -99.14 0.10
CA LYS A 232 87.77 -98.77 -0.82
C LYS A 232 87.83 -97.29 -1.28
N ASN A 233 87.43 -97.09 -2.54
CA ASN A 233 87.10 -95.89 -3.33
C ASN A 233 87.43 -94.48 -2.77
N LYS A 234 88.09 -93.66 -3.60
CA LYS A 234 88.32 -92.22 -3.36
C LYS A 234 86.98 -91.49 -3.16
N ILE A 235 86.75 -90.94 -1.98
CA ILE A 235 85.61 -90.06 -1.68
C ILE A 235 86.09 -88.62 -1.88
N ASN A 236 85.40 -87.87 -2.74
CA ASN A 236 85.61 -86.43 -2.92
C ASN A 236 84.26 -85.74 -2.79
N LEU A 237 84.08 -84.98 -1.73
CA LEU A 237 82.87 -84.20 -1.48
C LEU A 237 82.90 -82.95 -2.37
N ARG A 238 81.77 -82.62 -2.98
CA ARG A 238 81.53 -81.35 -3.67
C ARG A 238 80.16 -80.86 -3.29
N VAL A 239 80.07 -79.58 -2.94
CA VAL A 239 78.80 -78.89 -2.69
C VAL A 239 78.61 -77.86 -3.81
N PRO A 240 77.49 -77.88 -4.54
CA PRO A 240 77.23 -76.88 -5.59
C PRO A 240 76.96 -75.53 -4.94
N THR A 241 77.92 -74.61 -5.03
CA THR A 241 77.82 -73.22 -4.54
C THR A 241 77.53 -72.21 -5.66
N GLU A 242 77.32 -72.68 -6.89
CA GLU A 242 77.10 -71.84 -8.09
C GLU A 242 75.88 -70.94 -7.97
N ASP A 243 74.81 -71.39 -7.31
CA ASP A 243 73.60 -70.59 -7.10
C ASP A 243 73.81 -69.43 -6.11
N LEU A 244 74.74 -69.56 -5.16
CA LEU A 244 75.11 -68.48 -4.23
C LEU A 244 75.96 -67.40 -4.92
N LEU A 245 76.58 -67.72 -6.06
CA LEU A 245 77.37 -66.78 -6.85
C LEU A 245 76.55 -66.04 -7.90
N LYS A 246 75.29 -66.42 -8.11
CA LYS A 246 74.38 -65.68 -8.99
C LYS A 246 74.02 -64.33 -8.36
N PRO A 247 73.96 -63.23 -9.14
CA PRO A 247 73.51 -61.95 -8.63
C PRO A 247 72.10 -62.08 -8.05
N PHE A 248 71.94 -61.75 -6.77
CA PHE A 248 70.63 -61.63 -6.13
C PHE A 248 69.90 -60.41 -6.71
N GLU A 249 68.63 -60.57 -7.11
CA GLU A 249 67.79 -59.46 -7.56
C GLU A 249 66.47 -59.47 -6.78
N PHE A 250 66.01 -58.27 -6.37
CA PHE A 250 64.70 -58.11 -5.78
C PHE A 250 63.64 -58.07 -6.88
N ASP A 251 62.58 -58.87 -6.75
CA ASP A 251 61.40 -58.83 -7.62
C ASP A 251 60.44 -57.72 -7.14
N PHE A 252 60.87 -56.47 -7.26
CA PHE A 252 60.10 -55.31 -6.83
C PHE A 252 60.37 -54.10 -7.73
N ASP A 253 59.34 -53.58 -8.39
CA ASP A 253 59.42 -52.35 -9.19
C ASP A 253 59.02 -51.14 -8.34
N VAL A 254 60.01 -50.33 -7.96
CA VAL A 254 59.85 -49.11 -7.17
C VAL A 254 58.94 -48.11 -7.89
N ASN A 255 58.92 -48.12 -9.23
CA ASN A 255 58.10 -47.19 -10.02
C ASN A 255 56.60 -47.55 -9.96
N GLN A 256 56.24 -48.83 -9.87
CA GLN A 256 54.84 -49.23 -9.71
C GLN A 256 54.25 -48.84 -8.36
N LEU A 257 55.07 -48.77 -7.30
CA LEU A 257 54.59 -48.44 -5.96
C LEU A 257 54.06 -46.99 -5.85
N LEU A 258 54.64 -46.05 -6.60
CA LEU A 258 54.39 -44.61 -6.44
C LEU A 258 53.79 -43.93 -7.68
N SER A 259 53.79 -44.57 -8.86
CA SER A 259 53.17 -44.03 -10.08
C SER A 259 51.64 -43.95 -10.02
N GLY A 260 50.99 -44.69 -9.12
CA GLY A 260 49.54 -44.63 -8.88
C GLY A 260 49.06 -43.51 -7.94
N GLN A 261 49.96 -42.68 -7.40
CA GLN A 261 49.63 -41.64 -6.40
C GLN A 261 49.79 -40.20 -6.93
N ALA A 262 49.68 -39.99 -8.25
CA ALA A 262 49.56 -38.63 -8.77
C ALA A 262 48.21 -38.04 -8.31
N LEU A 263 48.27 -37.11 -7.36
CA LEU A 263 47.08 -36.54 -6.74
C LEU A 263 46.44 -35.48 -7.66
N GLU A 264 45.36 -35.85 -8.34
CA GLU A 264 44.49 -34.92 -9.08
C GLU A 264 43.49 -34.27 -8.11
N LEU A 265 43.94 -33.30 -7.33
CA LEU A 265 43.03 -32.40 -6.60
C LEU A 265 42.48 -31.35 -7.58
N ASP A 266 41.17 -31.37 -7.85
CA ASP A 266 40.46 -30.37 -8.66
C ASP A 266 39.68 -29.41 -7.76
N ALA A 267 40.06 -28.13 -7.76
CA ALA A 267 39.40 -27.09 -6.97
C ALA A 267 37.98 -26.75 -7.46
N ALA A 268 37.64 -27.10 -8.70
CA ALA A 268 36.33 -26.81 -9.28
C ALA A 268 35.20 -27.60 -8.63
N GLU A 269 35.47 -28.83 -8.18
CA GLU A 269 34.48 -29.70 -7.54
C GLU A 269 34.14 -29.23 -6.11
N ILE A 270 35.14 -28.77 -5.36
CA ILE A 270 35.00 -28.25 -3.99
C ILE A 270 34.09 -27.00 -3.94
N LEU A 271 34.09 -26.16 -4.98
CA LEU A 271 33.36 -24.88 -4.97
C LEU A 271 31.92 -24.96 -5.48
N LYS A 272 31.58 -25.99 -6.26
CA LYS A 272 30.22 -26.16 -6.80
C LYS A 272 29.18 -26.34 -5.68
N GLU A 273 29.63 -26.83 -4.54
CA GLU A 273 28.83 -27.04 -3.33
C GLU A 273 28.68 -25.77 -2.46
N VAL A 274 29.56 -24.77 -2.65
CA VAL A 274 29.66 -23.57 -1.79
C VAL A 274 29.05 -22.32 -2.44
N MET A 275 28.72 -22.34 -3.73
CA MET A 275 28.16 -21.17 -4.41
C MET A 275 26.72 -20.86 -3.94
N PRO A 276 26.45 -19.65 -3.41
CA PRO A 276 25.10 -19.24 -3.04
C PRO A 276 24.23 -19.05 -4.29
N LYS A 277 22.98 -19.54 -4.22
CA LYS A 277 21.97 -19.33 -5.27
C LYS A 277 21.56 -17.85 -5.34
N LEU A 278 21.30 -17.35 -6.55
CA LEU A 278 20.89 -15.97 -6.78
C LEU A 278 19.59 -15.64 -6.02
N PRO A 279 19.56 -14.58 -5.19
CA PRO A 279 18.31 -14.05 -4.65
C PRO A 279 17.44 -13.47 -5.78
N GLU A 280 16.12 -13.53 -5.63
CA GLU A 280 15.22 -12.88 -6.60
C GLU A 280 15.39 -11.35 -6.59
N PRO A 281 15.32 -10.68 -7.75
CA PRO A 281 15.46 -9.23 -7.83
C PRO A 281 14.25 -8.52 -7.20
N PHE A 282 14.52 -7.43 -6.47
CA PHE A 282 13.48 -6.65 -5.79
C PHE A 282 12.56 -5.89 -6.75
N SER A 283 12.90 -5.81 -8.03
CA SER A 283 12.07 -5.18 -9.08
C SER A 283 10.68 -5.81 -9.20
N LYS A 284 10.52 -7.10 -8.84
CA LYS A 284 9.20 -7.76 -8.77
C LYS A 284 8.20 -7.08 -7.83
N TYR A 285 8.68 -6.34 -6.82
CA TYR A 285 7.84 -5.70 -5.81
C TYR A 285 7.52 -4.23 -6.12
N ILE A 286 8.03 -3.71 -7.25
CA ILE A 286 7.83 -2.32 -7.68
C ILE A 286 6.67 -2.22 -8.68
N ASP A 287 6.51 -3.22 -9.56
CA ASP A 287 5.49 -3.19 -10.64
C ASP A 287 4.03 -3.44 -10.18
N THR A 288 3.78 -3.76 -8.91
CA THR A 288 2.42 -4.00 -8.40
C THR A 288 1.70 -2.73 -7.93
N LEU A 289 2.22 -1.54 -8.22
CA LEU A 289 1.65 -0.25 -7.74
C LEU A 289 1.20 0.69 -8.87
N GLU A 290 1.38 0.33 -10.14
CA GLU A 290 0.72 1.01 -11.27
C GLU A 290 -0.75 0.57 -11.41
N GLU A 291 -1.52 0.56 -10.32
CA GLU A 291 -2.98 0.66 -10.44
C GLU A 291 -3.31 2.15 -10.41
N ALA A 292 -3.74 2.65 -11.58
CA ALA A 292 -4.10 4.03 -11.81
C ALA A 292 -4.96 4.58 -10.67
N PRO A 293 -4.76 5.84 -10.24
CA PRO A 293 -5.67 6.46 -9.29
C PRO A 293 -7.07 6.40 -9.87
N GLU A 294 -8.00 5.71 -9.20
CA GLU A 294 -9.42 5.74 -9.53
C GLU A 294 -9.89 7.20 -9.43
N THR A 295 -9.82 7.92 -10.54
CA THR A 295 -10.42 9.23 -10.67
C THR A 295 -11.92 9.04 -10.56
N ILE A 296 -12.49 9.38 -9.40
CA ILE A 296 -13.93 9.50 -9.23
C ILE A 296 -14.39 10.63 -10.16
N GLU A 297 -14.90 10.26 -11.34
CA GLU A 297 -15.56 11.19 -12.24
C GLU A 297 -16.79 11.77 -11.53
N THR A 298 -16.68 13.03 -11.13
CA THR A 298 -17.83 13.79 -10.66
C THR A 298 -18.67 14.14 -11.88
N SER A 299 -19.71 13.33 -12.13
CA SER A 299 -20.72 13.64 -13.12
C SER A 299 -21.45 14.93 -12.72
N LYS A 300 -21.04 16.06 -13.29
CA LYS A 300 -21.89 17.24 -13.41
C LYS A 300 -23.05 16.87 -14.33
N LYS A 301 -24.22 16.60 -13.76
CA LYS A 301 -25.48 16.73 -14.51
C LYS A 301 -25.86 18.19 -14.52
N GLU A 302 -25.68 18.81 -15.68
CA GLU A 302 -26.50 19.95 -16.08
C GLU A 302 -27.90 19.42 -16.35
N GLU A 303 -28.88 19.90 -15.58
CA GLU A 303 -30.26 20.24 -15.97
C GLU A 303 -30.96 20.96 -14.82
#